data_AF-A0A959F9H4-F1
#
_entry.id   AF-A0A959F9H4-F1
#
_cell.length_a   1.000
_cell.length_b   1.000
_cell.length_c   1.000
_cell.angle_alpha   90.00
_cell.angle_beta   90.00
_cell.angle_gamma   90.00
#
_symmetry.space_group_name_H-M   'P 1'
#
loop_
_entity.id
_entity.type
_entity.pdbx_description
1 polymer ?
#
loop_
_entity_poly.entity_id
_entity_poly.type
_entity_poly.pdbx_seq_one_letter_code
_entity_poly.pdbx_strand_id
1 'polypeptide(L)'
;MELINKNIGQIVADDYRTATVFKNHGIDFCCNGNRSLAEASESRNVPLEALTIELLEVTRKPAEKTNDHQSWPPDLLADYIERIHHRYVTEKSPEISQYLDKLCRVHGNRHPELFEIKALFLESTGELAMHMKKEELILFPRIKKMVKAQQEGTTLDAPAFGTVENPIRMMMLEHDTEGGRFRK
;
A
#
# COMPACT_ATOMS: atom_id res chain seq x y z
N MET A 1 -19.00 15.08 -11.59
CA MET A 1 -18.32 14.98 -12.90
C MET A 1 -16.81 14.91 -12.77
N GLU A 2 -16.17 15.59 -11.81
CA GLU A 2 -14.70 15.62 -11.69
C GLU A 2 -14.04 14.29 -11.24
N LEU A 3 -14.74 13.44 -10.47
CA LEU A 3 -14.20 12.16 -10.00
C LEU A 3 -14.16 11.05 -11.07
N ILE A 4 -14.99 11.14 -12.11
CA ILE A 4 -15.17 10.06 -13.10
C ILE A 4 -13.92 9.85 -13.95
N ASN A 5 -13.15 10.92 -14.17
CA ASN A 5 -11.92 10.88 -14.97
C ASN A 5 -10.66 10.63 -14.12
N LYS A 6 -10.80 10.45 -12.80
CA LYS A 6 -9.67 10.18 -11.91
C LYS A 6 -9.50 8.67 -11.74
N ASN A 7 -8.24 8.28 -11.59
CA ASN A 7 -7.90 6.93 -11.19
C ASN A 7 -8.26 6.74 -9.71
N ILE A 8 -8.72 5.56 -9.32
CA ILE A 8 -9.21 5.32 -7.95
C ILE A 8 -8.12 5.55 -6.89
N GLY A 9 -6.84 5.30 -7.22
CA GLY A 9 -5.72 5.60 -6.34
C GLY A 9 -5.53 7.10 -6.12
N GLN A 10 -5.75 7.92 -7.15
CA GLN A 10 -5.71 9.38 -7.02
C GLN A 10 -6.86 9.90 -6.17
N ILE A 11 -8.06 9.31 -6.29
CA ILE A 11 -9.21 9.68 -5.46
C ILE A 11 -8.89 9.47 -3.96
N VAL A 12 -8.22 8.36 -3.63
CA VAL A 12 -7.77 8.08 -2.25
C VAL A 12 -6.61 8.96 -1.82
N ALA A 13 -5.68 9.27 -2.72
CA ALA A 13 -4.60 10.20 -2.43
C ALA A 13 -5.14 11.62 -2.14
N ASP A 14 -6.18 12.05 -2.85
CA ASP A 14 -6.83 13.37 -2.65
C ASP A 14 -7.59 13.43 -1.33
N ASP A 15 -8.26 12.33 -0.96
CA ASP A 15 -8.95 12.20 0.31
C ASP A 15 -8.94 10.74 0.79
N TYR A 16 -8.05 10.43 1.74
CA TYR A 16 -7.85 9.07 2.27
C TYR A 16 -9.13 8.45 2.83
N ARG A 17 -10.13 9.25 3.23
CA ARG A 17 -11.40 8.76 3.77
C ARG A 17 -12.20 7.98 2.71
N THR A 18 -11.99 8.30 1.43
CA THR A 18 -12.61 7.59 0.30
C THR A 18 -12.15 6.13 0.18
N ALA A 19 -10.99 5.78 0.76
CA ALA A 19 -10.53 4.39 0.87
C ALA A 19 -11.59 3.47 1.49
N THR A 20 -12.35 3.98 2.48
CA THR A 20 -13.40 3.20 3.15
C THR A 20 -14.55 2.88 2.19
N VAL A 21 -14.91 3.82 1.31
CA VAL A 21 -15.95 3.60 0.29
C VAL A 21 -15.52 2.47 -0.64
N PHE A 22 -14.31 2.55 -1.20
CA PHE A 22 -13.80 1.49 -2.07
C PHE A 22 -13.70 0.14 -1.34
N LYS A 23 -13.22 0.13 -0.09
CA LYS A 23 -13.14 -1.08 0.73
C LYS A 23 -14.51 -1.74 0.92
N ASN A 24 -15.56 -0.96 1.19
CA ASN A 24 -16.92 -1.48 1.38
C ASN A 24 -17.48 -2.14 0.11
N HIS A 25 -17.06 -1.67 -1.07
CA HIS A 25 -17.41 -2.25 -2.37
C HIS A 25 -16.42 -3.31 -2.86
N GLY A 26 -15.42 -3.69 -2.05
CA GLY A 26 -14.36 -4.63 -2.44
C GLY A 26 -13.45 -4.12 -3.57
N ILE A 27 -13.44 -2.82 -3.84
CA ILE A 27 -12.63 -2.20 -4.87
C ILE A 27 -11.20 -2.04 -4.34
N ASP A 28 -10.25 -2.69 -5.01
CA ASP A 28 -8.82 -2.60 -4.72
C ASP A 28 -8.23 -1.32 -5.32
N PHE A 29 -8.08 -0.30 -4.47
CA PHE A 29 -7.50 1.00 -4.82
C PHE A 29 -5.99 1.09 -4.54
N CYS A 30 -5.43 0.15 -3.79
CA CYS A 30 -4.02 0.19 -3.40
C CYS A 30 -3.13 -0.42 -4.47
N CYS A 31 -3.39 -1.66 -4.88
CA CYS A 31 -2.54 -2.34 -5.88
C CYS A 31 -3.02 -2.04 -7.31
N ASN A 32 -4.33 -1.86 -7.48
CA ASN A 32 -4.96 -1.61 -8.78
C ASN A 32 -5.50 -0.17 -8.89
N GLY A 33 -4.78 0.77 -8.26
CA GLY A 33 -5.16 2.18 -8.13
C GLY A 33 -5.13 3.00 -9.43
N ASN A 34 -4.47 2.48 -10.47
CA ASN A 34 -4.35 3.12 -11.79
C ASN A 34 -5.60 3.00 -12.67
N ARG A 35 -6.60 2.21 -12.25
CA ARG A 35 -7.88 2.09 -12.97
C ARG A 35 -8.75 3.32 -12.76
N SER A 36 -9.52 3.67 -13.78
CA SER A 36 -10.56 4.69 -13.68
C SER A 36 -11.66 4.28 -12.69
N LEU A 37 -12.41 5.26 -12.19
CA LEU A 37 -13.57 5.00 -11.36
C LEU A 37 -14.60 4.11 -12.08
N ALA A 38 -14.77 4.28 -13.39
CA ALA A 38 -15.69 3.49 -14.20
C ALA A 38 -15.28 2.00 -14.27
N GLU A 39 -14.02 1.72 -14.61
CA GLU A 39 -13.49 0.35 -14.68
C GLU A 39 -13.57 -0.36 -13.31
N ALA A 40 -13.27 0.38 -12.24
CA ALA A 40 -13.37 -0.16 -10.88
C ALA A 40 -14.81 -0.52 -10.51
N SER A 41 -15.76 0.36 -10.84
CA SER A 41 -17.20 0.16 -10.61
C SER A 41 -17.72 -1.05 -11.38
N GLU A 42 -17.38 -1.16 -12.67
CA GLU A 42 -17.77 -2.29 -13.53
C GLU A 42 -17.22 -3.62 -13.00
N SER A 43 -15.95 -3.66 -12.59
CA SER A 43 -15.30 -4.87 -12.08
C SER A 43 -15.96 -5.46 -10.82
N ARG A 44 -16.76 -4.67 -10.10
CA ARG A 44 -17.48 -5.07 -8.88
C ARG A 44 -18.99 -5.03 -9.02
N ASN A 45 -19.51 -4.81 -10.23
CA ASN A 45 -20.95 -4.64 -10.50
C ASN A 45 -21.62 -3.58 -9.61
N VAL A 46 -20.89 -2.50 -9.31
CA VAL A 46 -21.42 -1.37 -8.55
C VAL A 46 -21.91 -0.30 -9.55
N PRO A 47 -23.10 0.30 -9.37
CA PRO A 47 -23.53 1.41 -10.21
C PRO A 47 -22.61 2.62 -10.03
N LEU A 48 -22.06 3.13 -11.14
CA LEU A 48 -21.09 4.23 -11.13
C LEU A 48 -21.64 5.48 -10.45
N GLU A 49 -22.91 5.78 -10.68
CA GLU A 49 -23.59 6.93 -10.09
C GLU A 49 -23.69 6.80 -8.56
N ALA A 50 -24.03 5.60 -8.06
CA ALA A 50 -24.13 5.34 -6.63
C ALA A 50 -22.76 5.48 -5.94
N LEU A 51 -21.73 4.86 -6.52
CA LEU A 51 -20.36 4.95 -6.02
C LEU A 51 -19.87 6.41 -6.00
N THR A 52 -20.18 7.17 -7.05
CA THR A 52 -19.81 8.59 -7.14
C THR A 52 -20.49 9.42 -6.04
N ILE A 53 -21.77 9.13 -5.73
CA ILE A 53 -22.50 9.82 -4.65
C ILE A 53 -21.85 9.54 -3.30
N GLU A 54 -21.54 8.29 -2.98
CA GLU A 54 -20.90 7.91 -1.71
C GLU A 54 -19.53 8.61 -1.53
N LEU A 55 -18.72 8.66 -2.60
CA LEU A 55 -17.43 9.37 -2.58
C LEU A 55 -17.60 10.87 -2.34
N LEU A 56 -18.61 11.48 -2.96
CA LEU A 56 -18.92 12.91 -2.77
C LEU A 56 -19.43 13.21 -1.36
N GLU A 57 -20.18 12.30 -0.74
CA GLU A 57 -20.67 12.49 0.64
C GLU A 57 -19.53 12.50 1.67
N VAL A 58 -18.52 11.66 1.47
CA VAL A 58 -17.33 11.63 2.33
C VAL A 58 -16.51 12.91 2.20
N THR A 59 -16.28 13.36 0.97
CA THR A 59 -15.45 14.54 0.66
C THR A 59 -16.10 15.87 1.07
N ARG A 60 -17.44 15.93 1.17
CA ARG A 60 -18.18 17.11 1.65
C ARG A 60 -17.90 17.47 3.11
N LYS A 61 -17.48 16.51 3.94
CA LYS A 61 -17.15 16.77 5.35
C LYS A 61 -15.78 17.45 5.41
N PRO A 62 -15.63 18.56 6.16
CA PRO A 62 -14.31 19.16 6.39
C PRO A 62 -13.34 18.08 6.86
N ALA A 63 -12.24 17.91 6.14
CA ALA A 63 -11.19 17.00 6.57
C ALA A 63 -10.48 17.62 7.78
N GLU A 64 -10.14 16.80 8.77
CA GLU A 64 -9.07 17.18 9.70
C GLU A 64 -7.80 17.40 8.89
N LYS A 65 -6.95 18.35 9.32
CA LYS A 65 -5.66 18.60 8.66
C LYS A 65 -4.82 17.34 8.72
N THR A 66 -4.81 16.58 7.63
CA THR A 66 -3.85 15.50 7.42
C THR A 66 -2.61 16.07 6.74
N ASN A 67 -1.51 15.33 6.84
CA ASN A 67 -0.31 15.66 6.08
C ASN A 67 -0.65 15.49 4.59
N ASP A 68 -0.45 16.55 3.81
CA ASP A 68 -0.57 16.49 2.36
C ASP A 68 0.64 15.75 1.78
N HIS A 69 0.60 14.42 1.84
CA HIS A 69 1.67 13.56 1.31
C HIS A 69 1.88 13.74 -0.20
N GLN A 70 0.88 14.23 -0.95
CA GLN A 70 1.03 14.49 -2.38
C GLN A 70 2.00 15.65 -2.66
N SER A 71 2.08 16.61 -1.74
CA SER A 71 3.02 17.73 -1.85
C SER A 71 4.47 17.35 -1.51
N TRP A 72 4.70 16.16 -0.95
CA TRP A 72 6.02 15.78 -0.47
C TRP A 72 6.93 15.35 -1.63
N PRO A 73 8.20 15.77 -1.61
CA PRO A 73 9.14 15.27 -2.59
C PRO A 73 9.40 13.76 -2.34
N PRO A 74 9.70 12.97 -3.40
CA PRO A 74 9.79 11.51 -3.28
C PRO A 74 10.85 11.00 -2.29
N ASP A 75 11.93 11.76 -2.09
CA ASP A 75 12.97 11.47 -1.11
C ASP A 75 12.45 11.56 0.33
N LEU A 76 11.67 12.60 0.65
CA LEU A 76 11.00 12.75 1.95
C LEU A 76 9.95 11.66 2.16
N LEU A 77 9.18 11.32 1.13
CA LEU A 77 8.19 10.26 1.20
C LEU A 77 8.84 8.90 1.48
N ALA A 78 9.96 8.59 0.82
CA ALA A 78 10.73 7.38 1.07
C ALA A 78 11.24 7.31 2.53
N ASP A 79 11.78 8.42 3.06
CA ASP A 79 12.20 8.50 4.46
C ASP A 79 11.03 8.27 5.44
N TYR A 80 9.86 8.83 5.13
CA TYR A 80 8.68 8.66 5.97
C TYR A 80 8.18 7.21 5.97
N ILE A 81 8.07 6.58 4.80
CA ILE A 81 7.63 5.19 4.66
C ILE A 81 8.53 4.25 5.45
N GLU A 82 9.85 4.39 5.28
CA GLU A 82 10.83 3.60 6.03
C GLU A 82 10.70 3.83 7.55
N ARG A 83 10.68 5.09 7.99
CA ARG A 83 10.76 5.41 9.43
C ARG A 83 9.47 5.14 10.18
N ILE A 84 8.32 5.30 9.54
CA ILE A 84 7.01 5.17 10.20
C ILE A 84 6.44 3.79 9.95
N HIS A 85 6.37 3.34 8.69
CA HIS A 85 5.68 2.10 8.34
C HIS A 85 6.60 0.88 8.45
N HIS A 86 7.81 0.90 7.88
CA HIS A 86 8.67 -0.29 7.91
C HIS A 86 9.16 -0.63 9.31
N ARG A 87 9.52 0.40 10.10
CA ARG A 87 9.88 0.20 11.52
C ARG A 87 8.74 -0.39 12.32
N TYR A 88 7.52 0.12 12.15
CA TYR A 88 6.35 -0.43 12.82
C TYR A 88 6.15 -1.91 12.49
N VAL A 89 6.22 -2.30 11.22
CA VAL A 89 6.10 -3.72 10.81
C VAL A 89 7.22 -4.55 11.39
N THR A 90 8.47 -4.06 11.35
CA THR A 90 9.64 -4.75 11.89
C THR A 90 9.53 -4.98 13.40
N GLU A 91 9.03 -4.00 14.15
CA GLU A 91 8.87 -4.07 15.60
C GLU A 91 7.67 -4.94 16.01
N LYS A 92 6.54 -4.84 15.30
CA LYS A 92 5.29 -5.50 15.70
C LYS A 92 5.17 -6.94 15.22
N SER A 93 5.78 -7.30 14.10
CA SER A 93 5.81 -8.68 13.59
C SER A 93 6.27 -9.72 14.64
N PRO A 94 7.42 -9.55 15.33
CA PRO A 94 7.86 -10.50 16.35
C PRO A 94 6.95 -10.50 17.59
N GLU A 95 6.44 -9.35 18.00
CA GLU A 95 5.51 -9.23 19.14
C GLU A 95 4.22 -10.03 18.89
N ILE A 96 3.60 -9.81 17.73
CA ILE A 96 2.37 -10.51 17.33
C ILE A 96 2.64 -12.01 17.16
N SER A 97 3.78 -12.40 16.59
CA SER A 97 4.16 -13.82 16.45
C SER A 97 4.20 -14.54 17.79
N GLN A 98 4.77 -13.91 18.83
CA GLN A 98 4.81 -14.49 20.18
C GLN A 98 3.41 -14.66 20.79
N TYR A 99 2.50 -13.71 20.54
CA TYR A 99 1.12 -13.84 20.99
C TYR A 99 0.37 -14.95 20.25
N LEU A 100 0.57 -15.07 18.93
CA LEU A 100 -0.01 -16.16 18.13
C LEU A 100 0.51 -17.53 18.58
N ASP A 101 1.79 -17.66 18.93
CA ASP A 101 2.36 -18.87 19.50
C ASP A 101 1.67 -19.27 20.81
N LYS A 102 1.46 -18.29 21.69
CA LYS A 102 0.76 -18.52 22.96
C LYS A 102 -0.69 -18.95 22.73
N LEU A 103 -1.40 -18.29 21.81
CA LEU A 103 -2.77 -18.63 21.46
C LEU A 103 -2.88 -20.05 20.89
N CYS A 104 -2.03 -20.41 19.94
CA CYS A 104 -1.98 -21.75 19.37
C CYS A 104 -1.71 -22.81 20.44
N ARG A 105 -0.77 -22.56 21.35
CA ARG A 105 -0.43 -23.50 22.43
C ARG A 105 -1.59 -23.73 23.41
N VAL A 106 -2.30 -22.68 23.80
CA VAL A 106 -3.35 -22.76 24.84
C VAL A 106 -4.70 -23.18 24.25
N HIS A 107 -5.02 -22.72 23.03
CA HIS A 107 -6.35 -22.84 22.44
C HIS A 107 -6.39 -23.64 21.14
N GLY A 108 -5.25 -23.94 20.50
CA GLY A 108 -5.20 -24.53 19.16
C GLY A 108 -5.88 -25.89 19.02
N ASN A 109 -5.93 -26.71 20.07
CA ASN A 109 -6.66 -27.99 20.02
C ASN A 109 -8.18 -27.80 19.89
N ARG A 110 -8.73 -26.72 20.46
CA ARG A 110 -10.16 -26.37 20.35
C ARG A 110 -10.45 -25.47 19.15
N HIS A 111 -9.42 -24.73 18.72
CA HIS A 111 -9.47 -23.73 17.67
C HIS A 111 -8.34 -23.99 16.64
N PRO A 112 -8.44 -25.05 15.83
CA PRO A 112 -7.41 -25.42 14.86
C PRO A 112 -7.18 -24.34 13.79
N GLU A 113 -8.16 -23.47 13.53
CA GLU A 113 -8.03 -22.30 12.65
C GLU A 113 -6.88 -21.35 13.07
N LEU A 114 -6.49 -21.35 14.35
CA LEU A 114 -5.38 -20.54 14.84
C LEU A 114 -4.04 -20.94 14.21
N PHE A 115 -3.87 -22.22 13.86
CA PHE A 115 -2.63 -22.68 13.20
C PHE A 115 -2.54 -22.14 11.77
N GLU A 116 -3.66 -22.05 11.05
CA GLU A 116 -3.71 -21.46 9.71
C GLU A 116 -3.45 -19.95 9.77
N ILE A 117 -4.09 -19.23 10.71
CA ILE A 117 -3.83 -17.80 10.94
C ILE A 117 -2.35 -17.55 11.22
N LYS A 118 -1.75 -18.35 12.10
CA LYS A 118 -0.32 -18.26 12.40
C LYS A 118 0.54 -18.51 11.16
N ALA A 119 0.22 -19.53 10.35
CA ALA A 119 0.97 -19.84 9.14
C ALA A 119 0.90 -18.68 8.13
N LEU A 120 -0.30 -18.15 7.86
CA LEU A 120 -0.52 -17.02 6.96
C LEU A 120 0.21 -15.76 7.45
N PHE A 121 0.18 -15.49 8.76
CA PHE A 121 0.86 -14.34 9.36
C PHE A 121 2.39 -14.46 9.24
N LEU A 122 2.96 -15.63 9.53
CA LEU A 122 4.41 -15.84 9.41
C LEU A 122 4.89 -15.74 7.97
N GLU A 123 4.11 -16.25 7.02
CA GLU A 123 4.42 -16.11 5.60
C GLU A 123 4.38 -14.64 5.17
N SER A 124 3.33 -13.91 5.54
CA SER A 124 3.19 -12.48 5.20
C SER A 124 4.30 -11.63 5.80
N THR A 125 4.64 -11.83 7.07
CA THR A 125 5.71 -11.07 7.73
C THR A 125 7.10 -11.40 7.15
N GLY A 126 7.32 -12.64 6.70
CA GLY A 126 8.53 -13.03 5.98
C GLY A 126 8.65 -12.32 4.63
N GLU A 127 7.60 -12.34 3.81
CA GLU A 127 7.57 -11.65 2.51
C GLU A 127 7.71 -10.14 2.66
N LEU A 128 6.97 -9.53 3.59
CA LEU A 128 7.09 -8.10 3.90
C LEU A 128 8.51 -7.73 4.34
N ALA A 129 9.17 -8.54 5.17
CA ALA A 129 10.54 -8.28 5.59
C ALA A 129 11.52 -8.25 4.40
N MET A 130 11.39 -9.19 3.46
CA MET A 130 12.21 -9.22 2.25
C MET A 130 11.89 -8.05 1.31
N HIS A 131 10.60 -7.75 1.13
CA HIS A 131 10.09 -6.64 0.33
C HIS A 131 10.67 -5.30 0.80
N MET A 132 10.45 -4.96 2.07
CA MET A 132 10.92 -3.71 2.68
C MET A 132 12.44 -3.56 2.55
N LYS A 133 13.22 -4.65 2.64
CA LYS A 133 14.67 -4.59 2.43
C LYS A 133 15.08 -4.26 1.00
N LYS A 134 14.34 -4.72 -0.01
CA LYS A 134 14.59 -4.31 -1.41
C LYS A 134 14.30 -2.83 -1.59
N GLU A 135 13.25 -2.32 -0.96
CA GLU A 135 12.95 -0.89 -0.97
C GLU A 135 14.05 -0.07 -0.29
N GLU A 136 14.38 -0.40 0.96
CA GLU A 136 15.35 0.31 1.80
C GLU A 136 16.78 0.31 1.23
N LEU A 137 17.22 -0.81 0.64
CA LEU A 137 18.60 -0.99 0.20
C LEU A 137 18.82 -0.63 -1.27
N ILE A 138 17.78 -0.69 -2.11
CA ILE A 138 17.90 -0.53 -3.56
C ILE A 138 17.03 0.61 -4.08
N LEU A 139 15.70 0.54 -3.90
CA LEU A 139 14.76 1.46 -4.55
C LEU A 139 14.80 2.86 -3.94
N PHE A 140 14.62 2.99 -2.63
CA PHE A 140 14.62 4.29 -1.93
C PHE A 140 15.96 5.03 -2.10
N PRO A 141 17.14 4.39 -1.96
CA PRO A 141 18.41 5.06 -2.25
C PRO A 141 18.52 5.55 -3.70
N ARG A 142 17.96 4.81 -4.67
CA ARG A 142 17.93 5.26 -6.07
C ARG A 142 17.03 6.48 -6.25
N ILE A 143 15.83 6.48 -5.65
CA ILE A 143 14.90 7.61 -5.68
C ILE A 143 15.56 8.86 -5.09
N LYS A 144 16.18 8.76 -3.90
CA LYS A 144 16.89 9.87 -3.25
C LYS A 144 18.01 10.43 -4.13
N LYS A 145 18.78 9.56 -4.80
CA LYS A 145 19.80 9.99 -5.78
C LYS A 145 19.18 10.75 -6.95
N MET A 146 18.08 10.25 -7.51
CA MET A 146 17.38 10.88 -8.64
C MET A 146 16.85 12.28 -8.30
N VAL A 147 16.23 12.43 -7.13
CA VAL A 147 15.78 13.75 -6.64
C VAL A 147 16.96 14.71 -6.48
N LYS A 148 18.05 14.26 -5.86
CA LYS A 148 19.27 15.07 -5.71
C LYS A 148 19.85 15.52 -7.05
N ALA A 149 19.96 14.61 -8.02
CA ALA A 149 20.50 14.92 -9.34
C ALA A 149 19.62 15.93 -10.09
N GLN A 150 18.29 15.81 -9.95
CA GLN A 150 17.34 16.77 -10.51
C GLN A 150 17.52 18.17 -9.89
N GLN A 151 17.71 18.26 -8.58
CA GLN A 151 17.92 19.53 -7.87
C GLN A 151 19.26 20.19 -8.24
N GLU A 152 20.31 19.39 -8.41
CA GLU A 152 21.66 19.85 -8.74
C GLU A 152 21.88 20.04 -10.26
N GLY A 153 20.93 19.62 -11.10
CA GLY A 153 21.07 19.64 -12.56
C GLY A 153 22.15 18.70 -13.08
N THR A 154 22.44 17.62 -12.35
CA THR A 154 23.47 16.63 -12.69
C THR A 154 22.88 15.39 -13.34
N THR A 155 23.71 14.64 -14.06
CA THR A 155 23.33 13.35 -14.64
C THR A 155 23.68 12.21 -13.69
N LEU A 156 22.84 11.18 -13.66
CA LEU A 156 23.09 9.95 -12.91
C LEU A 156 23.47 8.82 -13.85
N ASP A 157 24.46 8.03 -13.44
CA ASP A 157 24.76 6.77 -14.10
C ASP A 157 23.55 5.82 -14.08
N ALA A 158 23.49 5.00 -15.12
CA ALA A 158 22.51 3.93 -15.21
C ALA A 158 22.76 2.91 -14.09
N PRO A 159 21.73 2.55 -13.30
CA PRO A 159 21.87 1.49 -12.31
C PRO A 159 22.05 0.12 -12.98
N ALA A 160 22.64 -0.83 -12.24
CA ALA A 160 22.85 -2.20 -12.73
C ALA A 160 21.54 -2.92 -13.14
N PHE A 161 20.40 -2.46 -12.63
CA PHE A 161 19.06 -2.98 -12.95
C PHE A 161 18.39 -2.24 -14.13
N GLY A 162 19.12 -1.44 -14.90
CA GLY A 162 18.59 -0.72 -16.06
C GLY A 162 17.89 0.58 -15.66
N THR A 163 16.56 0.56 -15.55
CA THR A 163 15.76 1.74 -15.15
C THR A 163 15.10 1.54 -13.79
N VAL A 164 14.69 2.62 -13.14
CA VAL A 164 13.96 2.54 -11.85
C VAL A 164 12.61 1.82 -11.98
N GLU A 165 12.06 1.73 -13.20
CA GLU A 165 10.79 1.03 -13.45
C GLU A 165 10.87 -0.47 -13.28
N ASN A 166 12.06 -1.06 -13.40
CA ASN A 166 12.25 -2.49 -13.18
C ASN A 166 12.02 -2.87 -11.70
N PRO A 167 12.70 -2.26 -10.71
CA PRO A 167 12.38 -2.53 -9.31
C PRO A 167 10.97 -2.09 -8.92
N ILE A 168 10.44 -0.97 -9.43
CA ILE A 168 9.06 -0.55 -9.14
C ILE A 168 8.05 -1.63 -9.57
N ARG A 169 8.19 -2.19 -10.78
CA ARG A 169 7.32 -3.27 -11.25
C ARG A 169 7.38 -4.51 -10.36
N MET A 170 8.57 -4.86 -9.88
CA MET A 170 8.71 -5.97 -8.93
C MET A 170 8.03 -5.66 -7.60
N MET A 171 8.16 -4.44 -7.08
CA MET A 171 7.49 -4.05 -5.83
C MET A 171 5.96 -4.10 -5.98
N MET A 172 5.42 -3.63 -7.12
CA MET A 172 3.98 -3.72 -7.40
C MET A 172 3.49 -5.17 -7.48
N LEU A 173 4.24 -6.07 -8.12
CA LEU A 173 3.90 -7.49 -8.18
C LEU A 173 3.86 -8.13 -6.78
N GLU A 174 4.79 -7.73 -5.91
CA GLU A 174 4.84 -8.21 -4.53
C GLU A 174 3.67 -7.65 -3.69
N HIS A 175 3.28 -6.39 -3.92
CA HIS A 175 2.08 -5.80 -3.32
C HIS A 175 0.82 -6.56 -3.73
N ASP A 176 0.66 -6.88 -5.01
CA ASP A 176 -0.47 -7.67 -5.52
C ASP A 176 -0.51 -9.08 -4.89
N THR A 177 0.66 -9.72 -4.78
CA THR A 177 0.82 -11.07 -4.21
C THR A 177 0.38 -11.08 -2.74
N GLU A 178 0.88 -10.15 -1.94
CA GLU A 178 0.51 -10.04 -0.52
C GLU A 178 -0.94 -9.57 -0.35
N GLY A 179 -1.43 -8.67 -1.21
CA GLY A 179 -2.85 -8.29 -1.25
C GLY A 179 -3.77 -9.48 -1.52
N GLY A 180 -3.32 -10.46 -2.32
CA GLY A 180 -4.01 -11.74 -2.51
C GLY A 180 -4.13 -12.56 -1.24
N ARG A 181 -3.09 -12.57 -0.40
CA ARG A 181 -3.08 -13.29 0.88
C ARG A 181 -4.08 -12.73 1.88
N PHE A 182 -4.22 -11.40 1.97
CA PHE A 182 -5.20 -10.75 2.86
C PHE A 182 -6.66 -10.95 2.45
N ARG A 183 -6.92 -11.52 1.28
CA ARG A 183 -8.27 -11.84 0.79
C ARG A 183 -8.68 -13.30 1.02
N LYS A 184 -7.77 -14.15 1.49
CA LYS A 184 -8.09 -15.50 1.96
C LYS A 184 -8.81 -15.44 3.30
#